data_AF-Q8WYV8-F1
#
_entry.id   AF-Q8WYV8-F1
#
_cell.length_a   1.000
_cell.length_b   1.000
_cell.length_c   1.000
_cell.angle_alpha   90.00
_cell.angle_beta   90.00
_cell.angle_gamma   90.00
#
_symmetry.space_group_name_H-M   'P 1'
#
loop_
_entity.id
_entity.type
_entity.pdbx_description
1 polymer ?
#
loop_
_entity_poly.entity_id
_entity_poly.type
_entity_poly.pdbx_seq_one_letter_code
_entity_poly.pdbx_strand_id
1 'polypeptide(L)'
;MPFTLAPQEYTTLRYKNLTTYVQDLCEEKCKTLMKEIRDDLNKWRDIQHSWIGRLNIVKMSVLPNLMYIFNTILIKILQSYFVDIDKLVLKFICRDKRPRIANAVLKEKNKARGLALLNVKTYRKATVITTVWYL
;
A
#
# COMPACT_ATOMS: atom_id res chain seq x y z
N MET A 1 -48.40 11.44 -8.82
CA MET A 1 -47.38 12.19 -8.08
C MET A 1 -46.08 12.14 -8.87
N PRO A 2 -45.51 13.26 -9.33
CA PRO A 2 -44.24 13.23 -10.05
C PRO A 2 -43.07 13.30 -9.06
N PHE A 3 -42.02 12.53 -9.33
CA PHE A 3 -40.78 12.54 -8.56
C PHE A 3 -39.95 13.75 -9.03
N THR A 4 -39.80 14.75 -8.17
CA THR A 4 -38.99 15.94 -8.43
C THR A 4 -37.51 15.56 -8.51
N LEU A 5 -36.92 15.61 -9.70
CA LEU A 5 -35.49 15.41 -9.89
C LEU A 5 -34.73 16.57 -9.23
N ALA A 6 -33.86 16.26 -8.27
CA ALA A 6 -32.99 17.25 -7.66
C ALA A 6 -32.11 17.93 -8.73
N PRO A 7 -31.84 19.25 -8.65
CA PRO A 7 -31.00 19.95 -9.61
C PRO A 7 -29.62 19.28 -9.70
N GLN A 8 -29.11 19.07 -10.93
CA GLN A 8 -27.85 18.35 -11.17
C GLN A 8 -26.63 18.98 -10.47
N GLU A 9 -26.69 20.27 -10.16
CA GLU A 9 -25.66 20.96 -9.37
C GLU A 9 -25.62 20.47 -7.92
N TYR A 10 -26.77 20.15 -7.33
CA TYR A 10 -26.84 19.63 -5.96
C TYR A 10 -26.26 18.20 -5.86
N THR A 11 -26.53 17.34 -6.85
CA THR A 11 -25.99 15.97 -6.88
C THR A 11 -24.49 15.95 -7.16
N THR A 12 -23.99 16.84 -8.02
CA THR A 12 -22.55 16.98 -8.32
C THR A 12 -21.76 17.55 -7.13
N LEU A 13 -22.28 18.59 -6.46
CA LEU A 13 -21.68 19.13 -5.23
C LEU A 13 -21.67 18.08 -4.11
N ARG A 14 -22.77 17.34 -3.92
CA ARG A 14 -22.86 16.26 -2.92
C ARG A 14 -21.88 15.12 -3.22
N TYR A 15 -21.75 14.70 -4.48
CA TYR A 15 -20.76 13.70 -4.89
C TYR A 15 -19.33 14.19 -4.64
N LYS A 16 -19.02 15.44 -5.01
CA LYS A 16 -17.71 16.05 -4.78
C LYS A 16 -17.34 16.06 -3.29
N ASN A 17 -18.27 16.47 -2.43
CA ASN A 17 -18.07 16.47 -0.98
C ASN A 17 -17.90 15.07 -0.38
N LEU A 18 -18.62 14.07 -0.91
CA LEU A 18 -18.38 12.67 -0.53
C LEU A 18 -16.99 12.19 -0.95
N THR A 19 -16.54 12.55 -2.16
CA THR A 19 -15.23 12.12 -2.64
C THR A 19 -14.08 12.76 -1.86
N THR A 20 -14.20 14.02 -1.43
CA THR A 20 -13.21 14.67 -0.58
C THR A 20 -13.20 14.06 0.82
N TYR A 21 -14.37 13.83 1.42
CA TYR A 21 -14.46 13.17 2.73
C TYR A 21 -13.82 11.78 2.76
N VAL A 22 -14.06 10.97 1.71
CA VAL A 22 -13.44 9.64 1.58
C VAL A 22 -11.93 9.74 1.36
N GLN A 23 -11.45 10.77 0.65
CA GLN A 23 -10.02 11.02 0.47
C GLN A 23 -9.35 11.39 1.79
N ASP A 24 -9.95 12.29 2.57
CA ASP A 24 -9.41 12.75 3.85
C ASP A 24 -9.35 11.60 4.86
N LEU A 25 -10.41 10.79 4.94
CA LEU A 25 -10.46 9.59 5.78
C LEU A 25 -9.40 8.56 5.37
N CYS A 26 -9.19 8.38 4.07
CA CYS A 26 -8.13 7.53 3.54
C CYS A 26 -6.75 8.08 3.93
N GLU A 27 -6.54 9.39 3.85
CA GLU A 27 -5.27 10.02 4.18
C GLU A 27 -4.92 9.83 5.65
N GLU A 28 -5.90 10.03 6.55
CA GLU A 28 -5.73 9.83 7.99
C GLU A 28 -5.40 8.37 8.32
N LYS A 29 -6.13 7.41 7.76
CA LYS A 29 -5.88 5.98 7.99
C LYS A 29 -4.53 5.54 7.42
N CYS A 30 -4.15 6.04 6.23
CA CYS A 30 -2.85 5.75 5.65
C CYS A 30 -1.70 6.35 6.46
N LYS A 31 -1.87 7.54 7.07
CA LYS A 31 -0.86 8.13 7.98
C LYS A 31 -0.63 7.25 9.20
N THR A 32 -1.71 6.77 9.83
CA THR A 32 -1.62 5.87 10.99
C THR A 32 -0.92 4.56 10.63
N LEU A 33 -1.26 3.95 9.50
CA LEU A 33 -0.57 2.76 9.00
C LEU A 33 0.92 3.00 8.78
N MET A 34 1.28 4.11 8.14
CA MET A 34 2.69 4.43 7.88
C MET A 34 3.49 4.54 9.17
N LYS A 35 2.84 4.99 10.26
CA LYS A 35 3.42 5.00 11.59
C LYS A 35 3.55 3.58 12.15
N GLU A 36 2.51 2.76 12.08
CA GLU A 36 2.55 1.35 12.54
C GLU A 36 3.64 0.53 11.83
N ILE A 37 3.70 0.61 10.50
CA ILE A 37 4.73 -0.06 9.69
C ILE A 37 6.12 0.41 10.11
N ARG A 38 6.30 1.73 10.32
CA ARG A 38 7.57 2.29 10.76
C ARG A 38 7.96 1.78 12.14
N ASP A 39 7.03 1.78 13.08
CA ASP A 39 7.25 1.34 14.45
C ASP A 39 7.57 -0.15 14.51
N ASP A 40 6.85 -0.98 13.74
CA ASP A 40 7.17 -2.40 13.62
C ASP A 40 8.53 -2.63 12.99
N LEU A 41 8.84 -1.98 11.87
CA LEU A 41 10.18 -2.08 11.26
C LEU A 41 11.28 -1.61 12.22
N ASN A 42 11.01 -0.61 13.06
CA ASN A 42 11.95 -0.16 14.09
C ASN A 42 12.16 -1.23 15.17
N LYS A 43 11.11 -1.91 15.65
CA LYS A 43 11.24 -3.04 16.60
C LYS A 43 12.12 -4.16 16.02
N TRP A 44 11.94 -4.47 14.74
CA TRP A 44 12.72 -5.51 14.06
C TRP A 44 14.14 -5.07 13.64
N ARG A 45 14.47 -3.78 13.78
CA ARG A 45 15.75 -3.20 13.34
C ARG A 45 16.92 -3.67 14.21
N ASP A 46 16.68 -3.80 15.50
CA ASP A 46 17.70 -4.12 16.50
C ASP A 46 18.09 -5.60 16.49
N ILE A 47 17.26 -6.46 15.88
CA ILE A 47 17.53 -7.88 15.76
C ILE A 47 18.51 -8.13 14.60
N GLN A 48 19.59 -8.87 14.88
CA GLN A 48 20.56 -9.24 13.85
C GLN A 48 20.00 -10.32 12.92
N HIS A 49 19.35 -9.88 11.84
CA HIS A 49 18.98 -10.76 10.74
C HIS A 49 19.90 -10.60 9.53
N SER A 50 20.13 -11.74 8.85
CA SER A 50 20.68 -11.78 7.50
C SER A 50 19.81 -10.95 6.54
N TRP A 51 20.37 -10.61 5.38
CA TRP A 51 19.63 -9.86 4.36
C TRP A 51 18.34 -10.59 3.92
N ILE A 52 18.38 -11.93 3.82
CA ILE A 52 17.21 -12.78 3.56
C ILE A 52 16.21 -12.74 4.72
N GLY A 53 16.68 -12.78 5.97
CA GLY A 53 15.81 -12.73 7.15
C GLY A 53 15.01 -11.43 7.21
N ARG A 54 15.61 -10.30 6.85
CA ARG A 54 14.90 -9.02 6.77
C ARG A 54 13.87 -8.98 5.66
N LEU A 55 14.14 -9.61 4.53
CA LEU A 55 13.17 -9.71 3.45
C LEU A 55 11.96 -10.54 3.89
N ASN A 56 12.17 -11.61 4.65
CA ASN A 56 11.08 -12.41 5.22
C ASN A 56 10.28 -11.62 6.27
N ILE A 57 10.95 -10.84 7.13
CA ILE A 57 10.28 -9.95 8.10
C ILE A 57 9.39 -8.95 7.37
N VAL A 58 9.88 -8.27 6.34
CA VAL A 58 9.07 -7.35 5.54
C VAL A 58 7.84 -8.07 4.96
N LYS A 59 8.01 -9.29 4.45
CA LYS A 59 6.88 -10.09 3.96
C LYS A 59 5.90 -10.50 5.05
N MET A 60 6.33 -10.64 6.30
CA MET A 60 5.47 -11.05 7.41
C MET A 60 4.81 -9.88 8.14
N SER A 61 5.46 -8.71 8.23
CA SER A 61 4.93 -7.56 8.96
C SER A 61 4.27 -6.54 8.04
N VAL A 62 4.94 -6.17 6.94
CA VAL A 62 4.47 -5.10 6.05
C VAL A 62 3.36 -5.59 5.13
N LEU A 63 3.52 -6.79 4.56
CA LEU A 63 2.56 -7.34 3.60
C LEU A 63 1.13 -7.50 4.17
N PRO A 64 0.89 -8.20 5.30
CA PRO A 64 -0.47 -8.38 5.80
C PRO A 64 -1.15 -7.06 6.17
N ASN A 65 -0.41 -6.10 6.73
CA ASN A 65 -0.94 -4.76 7.05
C ASN A 65 -1.36 -4.00 5.79
N LEU A 66 -0.58 -4.09 4.71
CA LEU A 66 -0.97 -3.54 3.40
C LEU A 66 -2.21 -4.26 2.82
N MET A 67 -2.26 -5.59 2.90
CA MET A 67 -3.38 -6.39 2.39
C MET A 67 -4.69 -6.02 3.07
N TYR A 68 -4.67 -5.86 4.40
CA TYR A 68 -5.84 -5.43 5.17
C TYR A 68 -6.42 -4.11 4.64
N ILE A 69 -5.57 -3.13 4.37
CA ILE A 69 -6.00 -1.79 3.91
C ILE A 69 -6.46 -1.79 2.46
N PHE A 70 -5.85 -2.60 1.60
CA PHE A 70 -6.36 -2.77 0.24
C PHE A 70 -7.78 -3.36 0.21
N ASN A 71 -8.09 -4.23 1.17
CA ASN A 71 -9.40 -4.86 1.28
C ASN A 71 -10.43 -3.96 1.97
N THR A 72 -10.03 -3.15 2.96
CA THR A 72 -10.95 -2.22 3.67
C THR A 72 -11.17 -0.91 2.93
N ILE A 73 -10.14 -0.38 2.26
CA ILE A 73 -10.18 0.87 1.50
C ILE A 73 -10.00 0.52 0.03
N LEU A 74 -11.02 -0.14 -0.52
CA LEU A 74 -11.03 -0.43 -1.94
C LEU A 74 -11.00 0.91 -2.71
N ILE A 75 -9.97 1.08 -3.56
CA ILE A 75 -9.92 1.87 -4.82
C ILE A 75 -9.03 3.13 -4.84
N LYS A 76 -8.77 3.87 -3.74
CA LYS A 76 -8.10 5.20 -3.84
C LYS A 76 -6.85 5.44 -2.96
N ILE A 77 -5.99 4.45 -2.74
CA ILE A 77 -4.66 4.75 -2.16
C ILE A 77 -3.83 5.54 -3.18
N LEU A 78 -3.33 6.71 -2.75
CA LEU A 78 -2.53 7.61 -3.58
C LEU A 78 -1.19 6.95 -3.92
N GLN A 79 -0.71 7.13 -5.15
CA GLN A 79 0.54 6.48 -5.61
C GLN A 79 1.77 6.87 -4.77
N SER A 80 1.75 8.05 -4.14
CA SER A 80 2.80 8.54 -3.24
C SER A 80 3.06 7.59 -2.07
N TYR A 81 2.00 7.04 -1.45
CA TYR A 81 2.14 6.11 -0.33
C TYR A 81 2.94 4.88 -0.71
N PHE A 82 2.78 4.37 -1.93
CA PHE A 82 3.56 3.21 -2.39
C PHE A 82 5.04 3.54 -2.52
N VAL A 83 5.37 4.75 -3.00
CA VAL A 83 6.76 5.21 -3.09
C VAL A 83 7.38 5.33 -1.69
N ASP A 84 6.62 5.82 -0.72
CA ASP A 84 7.12 6.00 0.64
C ASP A 84 7.29 4.67 1.39
N ILE A 85 6.36 3.73 1.21
CA ILE A 85 6.48 2.35 1.71
C ILE A 85 7.70 1.68 1.08
N ASP A 86 7.86 1.79 -0.24
CA ASP A 86 9.01 1.24 -0.96
C ASP A 86 10.33 1.78 -0.38
N LYS A 87 10.42 3.10 -0.15
CA LYS A 87 11.59 3.73 0.47
C LYS A 87 11.86 3.19 1.87
N LEU A 88 10.82 3.05 2.71
CA LEU A 88 10.96 2.52 4.08
C LEU A 88 11.47 1.09 4.09
N VAL A 89 10.86 0.22 3.28
CA VAL A 89 11.24 -1.19 3.15
C VAL A 89 12.68 -1.32 2.68
N LEU A 90 13.08 -0.52 1.68
CA LEU A 90 14.45 -0.55 1.18
C LEU A 90 15.46 -0.06 2.20
N LYS A 91 15.13 1.03 2.92
CA LYS A 91 15.96 1.56 3.99
C LYS A 91 16.16 0.53 5.11
N PHE A 92 15.11 -0.22 5.47
CA PHE A 92 15.16 -1.32 6.44
C PHE A 92 16.03 -2.50 5.96
N ILE A 93 15.76 -3.02 4.75
CA ILE A 93 16.51 -4.13 4.16
C ILE A 93 18.00 -3.76 4.05
N CYS A 94 18.30 -2.53 3.65
CA CYS A 94 19.66 -2.04 3.44
C CYS A 94 20.32 -1.46 4.70
N ARG A 95 19.63 -1.46 5.86
CA ARG A 95 20.17 -1.00 7.15
C ARG A 95 20.66 0.46 7.11
N ASP A 96 19.89 1.33 6.47
CA ASP A 96 20.28 2.72 6.20
C ASP A 96 21.52 2.88 5.30
N LYS A 97 22.08 1.77 4.75
CA LYS A 97 23.20 1.78 3.81
C LYS A 97 22.71 1.76 2.36
N ARG A 98 23.63 1.99 1.43
CA ARG A 98 23.35 1.90 -0.01
C ARG A 98 22.83 0.51 -0.37
N PRO A 99 21.73 0.41 -1.15
CA PRO A 99 21.19 -0.89 -1.56
C PRO A 99 22.22 -1.72 -2.30
N ARG A 100 22.42 -2.95 -1.83
CA ARG A 100 23.32 -3.93 -2.46
C ARG A 100 22.75 -4.48 -3.76
N ILE A 101 21.43 -4.52 -3.87
CA ILE A 101 20.70 -5.04 -5.03
C ILE A 101 19.73 -3.94 -5.48
N ALA A 102 19.67 -3.71 -6.79
CA ALA A 102 18.79 -2.72 -7.37
C ALA A 102 17.32 -3.05 -7.08
N ASN A 103 16.52 -2.02 -6.77
CA ASN A 103 15.08 -2.17 -6.50
C ASN A 103 14.33 -2.85 -7.65
N ALA A 104 14.75 -2.58 -8.89
CA ALA A 104 14.16 -3.19 -10.07
C ALA A 104 14.29 -4.73 -10.02
N VAL A 105 15.47 -5.23 -9.65
CA VAL A 105 15.77 -6.66 -9.51
C VAL A 105 15.00 -7.27 -8.33
N LEU A 106 14.84 -6.54 -7.23
CA LEU A 106 14.03 -6.97 -6.08
C LEU A 106 12.54 -7.10 -6.42
N LYS A 107 12.01 -6.24 -7.30
CA LYS A 107 10.59 -6.21 -7.70
C LYS A 107 10.29 -7.04 -8.93
N GLU A 108 11.31 -7.65 -9.53
CA GLU A 108 11.18 -8.43 -10.73
C GLU A 108 10.44 -9.74 -10.45
N LYS A 109 9.50 -10.10 -11.33
CA LYS A 109 8.65 -11.29 -11.19
C LYS A 109 9.36 -12.61 -11.52
N ASN A 110 10.67 -12.60 -11.71
CA ASN A 110 11.40 -13.77 -12.17
C ASN A 110 11.27 -14.92 -11.17
N LYS A 111 10.57 -15.98 -11.60
CA LYS A 111 10.13 -17.16 -10.84
C LYS A 111 11.26 -17.91 -10.08
N ALA A 112 12.53 -17.57 -10.32
CA ALA A 112 13.67 -18.36 -9.89
C ALA A 112 14.31 -17.99 -8.54
N ARG A 113 13.96 -16.85 -7.91
CA ARG A 113 14.77 -16.35 -6.78
C ARG A 113 14.07 -16.15 -5.44
N GLY A 114 12.75 -16.36 -5.32
CA GLY A 114 12.02 -16.14 -4.06
C GLY A 114 12.09 -14.70 -3.50
N LEU A 115 12.74 -13.80 -4.26
CA LEU A 115 13.14 -12.45 -3.86
C LEU A 115 12.11 -11.39 -4.21
N ALA A 116 10.99 -11.78 -4.84
CA ALA A 116 9.93 -10.87 -5.26
C ALA A 116 9.43 -10.06 -4.05
N LEU A 117 10.02 -8.86 -3.90
CA LEU A 117 9.58 -7.83 -3.01
C LEU A 117 8.30 -7.27 -3.60
N LEU A 118 7.30 -7.04 -2.75
CA LEU A 118 5.96 -6.64 -3.12
C LEU A 118 5.99 -5.52 -4.18
N ASN A 119 5.65 -5.83 -5.42
CA ASN A 119 5.44 -4.80 -6.42
C ASN A 119 4.02 -4.28 -6.27
N VAL A 120 3.89 -3.20 -5.49
CA VAL A 120 2.59 -2.68 -5.07
C VAL A 120 1.70 -2.27 -6.25
N LYS A 121 2.31 -1.82 -7.36
CA LYS A 121 1.58 -1.53 -8.61
C LYS A 121 0.91 -2.78 -9.19
N THR A 122 1.61 -3.92 -9.16
CA THR A 122 1.04 -5.19 -9.63
C THR A 122 -0.03 -5.72 -8.69
N TYR A 123 0.11 -5.46 -7.40
CA TYR A 123 -0.89 -5.82 -6.39
C TYR A 123 -2.21 -5.07 -6.62
N ARG A 124 -2.17 -3.74 -6.83
CA ARG A 124 -3.35 -2.95 -7.18
C ARG A 124 -4.07 -3.48 -8.42
N LYS A 125 -3.32 -3.81 -9.48
CA LYS A 125 -3.90 -4.38 -10.71
C LYS A 125 -4.61 -5.71 -10.42
N ALA A 126 -4.00 -6.59 -9.61
CA ALA A 126 -4.61 -7.86 -9.23
C ALA A 126 -5.89 -7.65 -8.41
N THR A 127 -5.88 -6.76 -7.42
CA THR A 127 -7.06 -6.46 -6.59
C THR A 127 -8.22 -5.90 -7.42
N VAL A 128 -7.95 -4.94 -8.32
CA VAL A 128 -9.00 -4.38 -9.19
C VAL A 128 -9.61 -5.46 -10.09
N ILE A 129 -8.78 -6.35 -10.66
CA ILE A 129 -9.28 -7.46 -11.46
C ILE A 129 -10.15 -8.38 -10.61
N THR A 130 -9.69 -8.81 -9.43
CA THR A 130 -10.50 -9.68 -8.55
C THR A 130 -11.83 -9.04 -8.16
N THR A 131 -11.86 -7.75 -7.82
CA THR A 131 -13.12 -7.08 -7.45
C THR A 131 -14.10 -7.01 -8.61
N VAL A 132 -13.63 -6.77 -9.84
CA VAL A 132 -14.48 -6.76 -11.04
C VAL A 132 -15.02 -8.16 -11.35
N TRP A 133 -14.30 -9.23 -10.98
CA TRP A 133 -14.75 -10.60 -11.18
C TRP A 133 -15.76 -11.10 -10.12
N TYR A 134 -15.75 -10.51 -8.93
CA TYR A 134 -16.66 -10.88 -7.82
C TYR A 134 -17.89 -9.97 -7.72
N LEU A 135 -17.95 -8.87 -8.48
CA LEU A 135 -19.10 -7.99 -8.65
C LEU A 135 -19.95 -8.46 -9.85
#